data_AF-A0A1Q7UCM8-F1
#
_entry.id   AF-A0A1Q7UCM8-F1
#
_cell.length_a   1.000
_cell.length_b   1.000
_cell.length_c   1.000
_cell.angle_alpha   90.00
_cell.angle_beta   90.00
_cell.angle_gamma   90.00
#
_symmetry.space_group_name_H-M   'P 1'
#
loop_
_entity.id
_entity.type
_entity.pdbx_description
1 polymer ?
#
loop_
_entity_poly.entity_id
_entity_poly.type
_entity_poly.pdbx_seq_one_letter_code
_entity_poly.pdbx_strand_id
1 'polypeptide(L)'
;MRRLSLLFVACLLCGLAEAFAQNAPLTPEQQAFVERYVDAVRAKDVGRLKALAHPRSLACIQPETASFYDDVFASRTRQPAGAQYAASVQTIAPGQPLMMEGDVTYPVRPTHWIQIDLAPGATSGSVLMVQVVAERGVWLEVLPCPTPATLAKHRAARATASTQEQRAKELVANLKDPLRGELRQLLRDGRKVSAIMRYNQEAGEDLSVARRVIELLSELKD
;
A
#
# COMPACT_ATOMS: atom_id res chain seq x y z
N MET A 1 -43.52 26.16 59.08
CA MET A 1 -44.53 26.44 58.04
C MET A 1 -43.94 26.02 56.70
N ARG A 2 -44.67 25.21 55.92
CA ARG A 2 -44.69 25.11 54.44
C ARG A 2 -43.35 25.12 53.68
N ARG A 3 -43.03 24.29 52.70
CA ARG A 3 -43.64 23.20 51.91
C ARG A 3 -42.71 23.15 50.68
N LEU A 4 -42.49 21.96 50.08
CA LEU A 4 -42.16 21.77 48.65
C LEU A 4 -40.77 22.28 48.18
N SER A 5 -40.00 21.61 47.31
CA SER A 5 -40.21 20.48 46.41
C SER A 5 -38.86 19.91 45.98
N LEU A 6 -38.82 18.61 45.73
CA LEU A 6 -37.85 17.95 44.85
C LEU A 6 -37.67 18.74 43.55
N LEU A 7 -36.44 18.95 43.06
CA LEU A 7 -36.15 19.20 41.65
C LEU A 7 -34.72 18.78 41.31
N PHE A 8 -34.65 17.72 40.49
CA PHE A 8 -33.71 17.47 39.38
C PHE A 8 -32.23 17.17 39.68
N VAL A 9 -32.00 15.87 39.84
CA VAL A 9 -30.96 15.11 39.12
C VAL A 9 -30.94 15.49 37.62
N ALA A 10 -29.73 15.51 37.04
CA ALA A 10 -29.40 15.57 35.61
C ALA A 10 -28.95 16.95 35.06
N CYS A 11 -27.63 17.18 35.09
CA CYS A 11 -26.78 18.01 34.22
C CYS A 11 -25.42 18.06 34.95
N LEU A 12 -24.30 17.52 34.50
CA LEU A 12 -23.65 17.59 33.21
C LEU A 12 -22.80 16.32 32.99
N LEU A 13 -23.36 15.35 32.27
CA LEU A 13 -22.60 14.34 31.52
C LEU A 13 -22.72 14.72 30.04
N CYS A 14 -22.13 15.85 29.67
CA CYS A 14 -22.01 16.30 28.30
C CYS A 14 -20.63 16.92 28.16
N GLY A 15 -19.72 16.23 27.47
CA GLY A 15 -18.43 16.82 27.14
C GLY A 15 -17.30 15.86 26.75
N LEU A 16 -17.44 14.56 26.96
CA LEU A 16 -16.50 13.56 26.44
C LEU A 16 -17.17 12.68 25.39
N ALA A 17 -17.86 13.33 24.44
CA ALA A 17 -17.90 12.76 23.10
C ALA A 17 -16.59 13.19 22.45
N GLU A 18 -15.52 12.43 22.73
CA GLU A 18 -14.38 12.39 21.83
C GLU A 18 -14.95 12.21 20.43
N ALA A 19 -14.74 13.22 19.59
CA ALA A 19 -15.07 13.13 18.19
C ALA A 19 -14.25 11.97 17.63
N PHE A 20 -14.82 10.77 17.63
CA PHE A 20 -14.54 9.82 16.59
C PHE A 20 -14.79 10.60 15.32
N ALA A 21 -13.71 11.02 14.65
CA ALA A 21 -13.76 11.49 13.29
C ALA A 21 -14.36 10.35 12.47
N GLN A 22 -15.70 10.27 12.45
CA GLN A 22 -16.43 9.43 11.54
C GLN A 22 -15.99 9.92 10.17
N ASN A 23 -15.21 9.09 9.47
CA ASN A 23 -14.86 9.36 8.09
C ASN A 23 -16.15 9.74 7.37
N ALA A 24 -16.23 10.97 6.89
CA ALA A 24 -17.42 11.43 6.21
C ALA A 24 -17.72 10.44 5.07
N PRO A 25 -19.00 10.08 4.86
CA PRO A 25 -19.36 9.19 3.77
C PRO A 25 -18.86 9.79 2.45
N LEU A 26 -18.35 8.93 1.57
CA LEU A 26 -17.88 9.35 0.25
C LEU A 26 -19.04 9.96 -0.55
N THR A 27 -18.75 11.00 -1.33
CA THR A 27 -19.72 11.49 -2.32
C THR A 27 -19.95 10.42 -3.41
N PRO A 28 -21.06 10.46 -4.16
CA PRO A 28 -21.31 9.51 -5.24
C PRO A 28 -20.17 9.44 -6.27
N GLU A 29 -19.53 10.57 -6.59
CA GLU A 29 -18.43 10.64 -7.55
C GLU A 29 -17.15 10.00 -7.00
N GLN A 30 -16.86 10.24 -5.71
CA GLN A 30 -15.73 9.62 -5.01
C GLN A 30 -15.92 8.11 -4.92
N GLN A 31 -17.12 7.66 -4.53
CA GLN A 31 -17.48 6.26 -4.47
C GLN A 31 -17.30 5.59 -5.84
N ALA A 32 -17.83 6.20 -6.91
CA ALA A 32 -17.70 5.65 -8.26
C ALA A 32 -16.25 5.57 -8.74
N PHE A 33 -15.37 6.52 -8.38
CA PHE A 33 -13.94 6.42 -8.67
C PHE A 33 -13.30 5.25 -7.93
N VAL A 34 -13.56 5.13 -6.61
CA VAL A 34 -13.00 4.07 -5.77
C VAL A 34 -13.43 2.69 -6.27
N GLU A 35 -14.70 2.50 -6.61
CA GLU A 35 -15.23 1.24 -7.16
C GLU A 35 -14.48 0.83 -8.43
N ARG A 36 -14.36 1.73 -9.42
CA ARG A 36 -13.61 1.45 -10.65
C ARG A 36 -12.14 1.14 -10.38
N TYR A 37 -11.53 1.82 -9.41
CA TYR A 37 -10.14 1.60 -9.03
C TYR A 37 -9.95 0.22 -8.38
N VAL A 38 -10.80 -0.14 -7.42
CA VAL A 38 -10.78 -1.44 -6.75
C VAL A 38 -11.06 -2.57 -7.74
N ASP A 39 -12.00 -2.39 -8.66
CA ASP A 39 -12.28 -3.37 -9.71
C ASP A 39 -11.08 -3.58 -10.63
N ALA A 40 -10.39 -2.50 -11.02
CA ALA A 40 -9.16 -2.60 -11.81
C ALA A 40 -8.04 -3.32 -11.04
N VAL A 41 -7.89 -3.05 -9.73
CA VAL A 41 -6.94 -3.75 -8.85
C VAL A 41 -7.27 -5.24 -8.74
N ARG A 42 -8.53 -5.59 -8.46
CA ARG A 42 -9.02 -6.97 -8.34
C ARG A 42 -8.81 -7.76 -9.64
N ALA A 43 -9.12 -7.12 -10.78
CA ALA A 43 -8.92 -7.71 -12.10
C ALA A 43 -7.43 -7.76 -12.52
N LYS A 44 -6.53 -7.14 -11.75
CA LYS A 44 -5.12 -6.93 -12.11
C LYS A 44 -4.95 -6.28 -13.49
N ASP A 45 -5.88 -5.40 -13.84
CA ASP A 45 -5.96 -4.78 -15.16
C ASP A 45 -5.27 -3.41 -15.15
N VAL A 46 -4.00 -3.41 -15.58
CA VAL A 46 -3.18 -2.20 -15.68
C VAL A 46 -3.75 -1.20 -16.71
N GLY A 47 -4.45 -1.68 -17.74
CA GLY A 47 -5.10 -0.80 -18.72
C GLY A 47 -6.22 0.02 -18.07
N ARG A 48 -7.06 -0.63 -17.26
CA ARG A 48 -8.10 0.05 -16.48
C ARG A 48 -7.52 1.01 -15.44
N LEU A 49 -6.42 0.65 -14.77
CA LEU A 49 -5.73 1.58 -13.87
C LEU A 49 -5.22 2.82 -14.61
N LYS A 50 -4.60 2.64 -15.79
CA LYS A 50 -4.14 3.77 -16.62
C LYS A 50 -5.29 4.65 -17.09
N ALA A 51 -6.46 4.07 -17.41
CA ALA A 51 -7.65 4.83 -17.80
C ALA A 51 -8.21 5.72 -16.67
N LEU A 52 -7.87 5.45 -15.41
CA LEU A 52 -8.23 6.27 -14.26
C LEU A 52 -7.20 7.36 -13.96
N ALA A 53 -6.06 7.39 -14.65
CA ALA A 53 -4.99 8.35 -14.42
C ALA A 53 -5.15 9.61 -15.27
N HIS A 54 -4.67 10.73 -14.74
CA HIS A 54 -4.69 12.01 -15.40
C HIS A 54 -3.81 11.99 -16.67
N PRO A 55 -4.26 12.54 -17.82
CA PRO A 55 -3.49 12.50 -19.07
C PRO A 55 -2.07 13.08 -18.96
N ARG A 56 -1.89 14.15 -18.19
CA ARG A 56 -0.55 14.74 -17.93
C ARG A 56 0.37 13.82 -17.11
N SER A 57 -0.19 12.95 -16.28
CA SER A 57 0.58 11.89 -15.60
C SER A 57 0.93 10.77 -16.57
N LEU A 58 0.01 10.38 -17.45
CA LEU A 58 0.28 9.39 -18.50
C LEU A 58 1.37 9.84 -19.48
N ALA A 59 1.46 11.14 -19.77
CA ALA A 59 2.51 11.72 -20.62
C ALA A 59 3.95 11.53 -20.07
N CYS A 60 4.10 11.23 -18.78
CA CYS A 60 5.39 10.93 -18.17
C CYS A 60 5.83 9.47 -18.36
N ILE A 61 4.94 8.61 -18.88
CA ILE A 61 5.24 7.22 -19.20
C ILE A 61 5.88 7.19 -20.60
N GLN A 62 7.20 7.08 -20.61
CA GLN A 62 8.05 7.06 -21.80
C GLN A 62 8.98 5.83 -21.75
N PRO A 63 9.62 5.43 -22.85
CA PRO A 63 10.47 4.23 -22.86
C PRO A 63 11.52 4.19 -21.73
N GLU A 64 12.11 5.33 -21.40
CA GLU A 64 13.14 5.47 -20.36
C GLU A 64 12.60 5.46 -18.91
N THR A 65 11.29 5.67 -18.73
CA THR A 65 10.58 5.66 -17.45
C THR A 65 9.64 4.46 -17.29
N ALA A 66 9.45 3.65 -18.34
CA ALA A 66 8.48 2.57 -18.38
C ALA A 66 8.63 1.59 -17.21
N SER A 67 9.86 1.17 -16.91
CA SER A 67 10.13 0.23 -15.82
C SER A 67 9.77 0.76 -14.43
N PHE A 68 9.84 2.07 -14.21
CA PHE A 68 9.37 2.71 -12.99
C PHE A 68 7.84 2.57 -12.87
N TYR A 69 7.12 2.88 -13.94
CA TYR A 69 5.65 2.77 -13.95
C TYR A 69 5.16 1.33 -13.89
N ASP A 70 5.85 0.39 -14.53
CA ASP A 70 5.54 -1.04 -14.43
C ASP A 70 5.56 -1.49 -12.96
N ASP A 71 6.58 -1.06 -12.20
CA ASP A 71 6.68 -1.37 -10.77
C ASP A 71 5.60 -0.65 -9.94
N VAL A 72 5.25 0.60 -10.28
CA VAL A 72 4.13 1.33 -9.65
C VAL A 72 2.82 0.58 -9.84
N PHE A 73 2.49 0.14 -11.06
CA PHE A 73 1.25 -0.59 -11.32
C PHE A 73 1.27 -2.02 -10.75
N ALA A 74 2.41 -2.70 -10.79
CA ALA A 74 2.60 -4.00 -10.17
C ALA A 74 2.41 -3.91 -8.64
N SER A 75 2.84 -2.82 -8.00
CA SER A 75 2.66 -2.64 -6.55
C SER A 75 1.19 -2.61 -6.12
N ARG A 76 0.31 -2.03 -6.94
CA ARG A 76 -1.13 -1.89 -6.67
C ARG A 76 -1.89 -3.20 -6.74
N THR A 77 -1.41 -4.11 -7.59
CA THR A 77 -2.05 -5.39 -7.90
C THR A 77 -1.39 -6.56 -7.18
N ARG A 78 -0.37 -6.27 -6.36
CA ARG A 78 0.44 -7.27 -5.65
C ARG A 78 -0.35 -7.99 -4.57
N GLN A 79 -1.05 -7.24 -3.72
CA GLN A 79 -1.79 -7.81 -2.60
C GLN A 79 -3.15 -8.33 -3.07
N PRO A 80 -3.61 -9.46 -2.52
CA PRO A 80 -4.97 -9.92 -2.77
C PRO A 80 -5.95 -8.88 -2.22
N ALA A 81 -6.90 -8.47 -3.05
CA ALA A 81 -8.03 -7.66 -2.61
C ALA A 81 -9.13 -8.59 -2.08
N GLY A 82 -9.58 -8.35 -0.86
CA GLY A 82 -10.69 -9.07 -0.24
C GLY A 82 -12.03 -8.76 -0.92
N ALA A 83 -13.07 -9.50 -0.52
CA ALA A 83 -14.43 -9.28 -1.00
C ALA A 83 -14.97 -7.89 -0.60
N GLN A 84 -14.54 -7.40 0.56
CA GLN A 84 -14.88 -6.08 1.08
C GLN A 84 -13.66 -5.16 1.03
N TYR A 85 -13.91 -3.86 0.87
CA TYR A 85 -12.91 -2.82 1.02
C TYR A 85 -13.49 -1.66 1.84
N ALA A 86 -12.63 -0.86 2.44
CA ALA A 86 -13.01 0.41 3.05
C ALA A 86 -12.21 1.54 2.39
N ALA A 87 -12.82 2.70 2.22
CA ALA A 87 -12.15 3.85 1.64
C ALA A 87 -12.48 5.14 2.37
N SER A 88 -11.51 6.04 2.42
CA SER A 88 -11.67 7.40 2.95
C SER A 88 -10.94 8.39 2.07
N VAL A 89 -11.45 9.62 2.01
CA VAL A 89 -10.89 10.72 1.21
C VAL A 89 -10.50 11.86 2.14
N GLN A 90 -9.31 12.40 1.93
CA GLN A 90 -8.80 13.57 2.65
C GLN A 90 -8.35 14.65 1.67
N THR A 91 -8.73 15.90 1.94
CA THR A 91 -8.29 17.05 1.13
C THR A 91 -6.83 17.39 1.43
N ILE A 92 -6.09 17.75 0.38
CA ILE A 92 -4.73 18.27 0.46
C ILE A 92 -4.82 19.80 0.45
N ALA A 93 -4.41 20.43 1.54
CA ALA A 93 -4.45 21.89 1.61
C ALA A 93 -3.50 22.53 0.58
N PRO A 94 -3.83 23.72 0.05
CA PRO A 94 -2.89 24.52 -0.72
C PRO A 94 -1.60 24.74 0.10
N GLY A 95 -0.43 24.45 -0.47
CA GLY A 95 0.86 24.57 0.20
C GLY A 95 1.26 23.40 1.12
N GLN A 96 0.38 22.42 1.36
CA GLN A 96 0.76 21.20 2.09
C GLN A 96 1.78 20.38 1.27
N PRO A 97 2.85 19.86 1.88
CA PRO A 97 3.80 19.01 1.15
C PRO A 97 3.13 17.77 0.53
N LEU A 98 3.59 17.38 -0.66
CA LEU A 98 3.10 16.18 -1.34
C LEU A 98 3.97 14.96 -0.98
N MET A 99 3.43 13.75 -1.13
CA MET A 99 4.23 12.54 -0.93
C MET A 99 5.38 12.51 -1.93
N MET A 100 6.57 12.21 -1.44
CA MET A 100 7.82 12.19 -2.22
C MET A 100 8.16 13.54 -2.88
N GLU A 101 7.64 14.66 -2.37
CA GLU A 101 8.04 15.98 -2.84
C GLU A 101 9.57 16.14 -2.82
N GLY A 102 10.12 16.65 -3.92
CA GLY A 102 11.58 16.75 -4.14
C GLY A 102 12.18 15.54 -4.88
N ASP A 103 11.73 14.32 -4.59
CA ASP A 103 12.15 13.12 -5.34
C ASP A 103 11.36 12.95 -6.65
N VAL A 104 10.13 13.47 -6.69
CA VAL A 104 9.25 13.43 -7.87
C VAL A 104 8.64 14.79 -8.18
N THR A 105 8.14 14.94 -9.40
CA THR A 105 7.36 16.10 -9.83
C THR A 105 5.94 15.69 -10.13
N TYR A 106 4.96 16.43 -9.62
CA TYR A 106 3.56 16.20 -9.96
C TYR A 106 3.18 17.08 -11.16
N PRO A 107 2.78 16.47 -12.30
CA PRO A 107 2.43 17.24 -13.49
C PRO A 107 1.12 18.01 -13.31
N VAL A 108 0.27 17.55 -12.40
CA VAL A 108 -0.89 18.27 -11.85
C VAL A 108 -0.83 18.14 -10.35
N ARG A 109 -1.07 19.21 -9.59
CA ARG A 109 -1.06 19.12 -8.13
C ARG A 109 -2.29 18.31 -7.66
N PRO A 110 -2.11 17.19 -6.96
CA PRO A 110 -3.23 16.46 -6.37
C PRO A 110 -3.96 17.35 -5.36
N THR A 111 -5.28 17.19 -5.28
CA THR A 111 -6.13 17.92 -4.33
C THR A 111 -6.66 17.03 -3.21
N HIS A 112 -6.58 15.70 -3.37
CA HIS A 112 -7.00 14.76 -2.34
C HIS A 112 -6.09 13.53 -2.29
N TRP A 113 -6.09 12.89 -1.13
CA TRP A 113 -5.62 11.52 -0.92
C TRP A 113 -6.82 10.61 -0.71
N ILE A 114 -6.83 9.47 -1.38
CA ILE A 114 -7.77 8.38 -1.11
C ILE A 114 -6.98 7.24 -0.48
N GLN A 115 -7.36 6.87 0.73
CA GLN A 115 -6.91 5.64 1.35
C GLN A 115 -7.91 4.54 1.02
N ILE A 116 -7.44 3.42 0.46
CA ILE A 116 -8.26 2.26 0.17
C ILE A 116 -7.68 1.05 0.90
N ASP A 117 -8.36 0.58 1.92
CA ASP A 117 -8.07 -0.69 2.57
C ASP A 117 -8.75 -1.83 1.81
N LEU A 118 -7.96 -2.61 1.08
CA LEU A 118 -8.45 -3.70 0.24
C LEU A 118 -8.82 -4.96 1.02
N ALA A 119 -8.48 -5.04 2.31
CA ALA A 119 -8.83 -6.19 3.16
C ALA A 119 -8.98 -5.75 4.63
N PRO A 120 -10.02 -4.97 4.96
CA PRO A 120 -10.20 -4.43 6.31
C PRO A 120 -10.23 -5.54 7.36
N GLY A 121 -9.47 -5.35 8.43
CA GLY A 121 -9.37 -6.32 9.53
C GLY A 121 -8.38 -7.48 9.30
N ALA A 122 -7.74 -7.58 8.13
CA ALA A 122 -6.61 -8.48 7.93
C ALA A 122 -5.37 -7.97 8.65
N THR A 123 -4.54 -8.89 9.18
CA THR A 123 -3.34 -8.54 9.96
C THR A 123 -2.21 -7.93 9.11
N SER A 124 -2.34 -7.93 7.77
CA SER A 124 -1.37 -7.36 6.84
C SER A 124 -2.00 -6.23 6.01
N GLY A 125 -1.35 -5.06 6.03
CA GLY A 125 -1.79 -3.86 5.33
C GLY A 125 -1.87 -4.05 3.82
N SER A 126 -3.10 -4.19 3.31
CA SER A 126 -3.42 -4.08 1.89
C SER A 126 -3.99 -2.69 1.60
N VAL A 127 -3.33 -1.66 2.14
CA VAL A 127 -3.76 -0.26 2.02
C VAL A 127 -3.09 0.38 0.82
N LEU A 128 -3.90 0.89 -0.09
CA LEU A 128 -3.46 1.74 -1.19
C LEU A 128 -3.66 3.21 -0.82
N MET A 129 -2.68 4.02 -1.20
CA MET A 129 -2.74 5.47 -1.07
C MET A 129 -2.72 6.09 -2.47
N VAL A 130 -3.85 6.68 -2.87
CA VAL A 130 -4.08 7.19 -4.24
C VAL A 130 -4.18 8.70 -4.21
N GLN A 131 -3.29 9.38 -4.94
CA GLN A 131 -3.37 10.82 -5.15
C GLN A 131 -4.33 11.12 -6.27
N VAL A 132 -5.26 12.02 -6.03
CA VAL A 132 -6.27 12.36 -7.03
C VAL A 132 -6.44 13.86 -7.17
N VAL A 133 -6.83 14.26 -8.37
CA VAL A 133 -7.36 15.59 -8.65
C VAL A 133 -8.84 15.44 -9.01
N ALA A 134 -9.65 16.38 -8.52
CA ALA A 134 -11.04 16.53 -8.91
C ALA A 134 -11.14 17.73 -9.86
N GLU A 135 -11.31 17.48 -11.16
CA GLU A 135 -11.46 18.51 -12.19
C GLU A 135 -12.82 18.39 -12.86
N ARG A 136 -13.65 19.44 -12.76
CA ARG A 136 -14.98 19.49 -13.40
C ARG A 136 -15.86 18.26 -13.07
N GLY A 137 -15.80 17.80 -11.82
CA GLY A 137 -16.55 16.63 -11.34
C GLY A 137 -15.95 15.27 -11.70
N VAL A 138 -14.83 15.23 -12.43
CA VAL A 138 -14.11 14.00 -12.75
C VAL A 138 -12.94 13.82 -11.77
N TRP A 139 -12.87 12.63 -11.18
CA TRP A 139 -11.77 12.22 -10.31
C TRP A 139 -10.76 11.41 -11.12
N LEU A 140 -9.51 11.86 -11.12
CA LEU A 140 -8.41 11.24 -11.84
C LEU A 140 -7.23 11.05 -10.90
N GLU A 141 -6.61 9.88 -10.97
CA GLU A 141 -5.37 9.62 -10.27
C GLU A 141 -4.23 10.47 -10.86
N VAL A 142 -3.47 11.11 -9.99
CA VAL A 142 -2.25 11.81 -10.37
C VAL A 142 -1.07 10.93 -10.02
N LEU A 143 -0.44 10.36 -11.04
CA LEU A 143 0.85 9.70 -10.88
C LEU A 143 1.97 10.75 -10.88
N PRO A 144 2.96 10.62 -10.00
CA PRO A 144 4.16 11.44 -10.07
C PRO A 144 4.99 11.11 -11.32
N CYS A 145 5.70 12.11 -11.81
CA CYS A 145 6.75 11.97 -12.82
C CYS A 145 8.09 11.85 -12.09
N PRO A 146 8.85 10.75 -12.29
CA PRO A 146 10.10 10.55 -11.57
C PRO A 146 11.16 11.54 -12.07
N THR A 147 11.94 12.11 -11.17
CA THR A 147 13.11 12.91 -11.55
C THR A 147 14.24 12.00 -12.07
N PRO A 148 15.22 12.52 -12.82
CA PRO A 148 16.38 11.74 -13.24
C PRO A 148 17.13 11.07 -12.06
N ALA A 149 17.24 11.77 -10.93
CA ALA A 149 17.85 11.22 -9.73
C ALA A 149 17.04 10.03 -9.16
N THR A 150 15.72 10.14 -9.12
CA THR A 150 14.83 9.05 -8.68
C THR A 150 14.87 7.87 -9.64
N LEU A 151 14.93 8.10 -10.95
CA LEU A 151 15.13 7.02 -11.92
C LEU A 151 16.46 6.30 -11.73
N ALA A 152 17.55 7.03 -11.45
CA ALA A 152 18.85 6.42 -11.17
C ALA A 152 18.81 5.55 -9.89
N LYS A 153 18.22 6.07 -8.80
CA LYS A 153 18.01 5.32 -7.55
C LYS A 153 17.17 4.07 -7.79
N HIS A 154 16.08 4.19 -8.55
CA HIS A 154 15.18 3.07 -8.88
C HIS A 154 15.90 1.97 -9.67
N ARG A 155 16.68 2.34 -10.70
CA ARG A 155 17.48 1.39 -11.48
C ARG A 155 18.51 0.67 -10.62
N ALA A 156 19.20 1.39 -9.73
CA ALA A 156 20.14 0.80 -8.79
C ALA A 156 19.44 -0.19 -7.84
N ALA A 157 18.29 0.21 -7.26
CA ALA A 157 17.50 -0.65 -6.39
C ALA A 157 17.03 -1.93 -7.10
N ARG A 158 16.58 -1.83 -8.37
CA ARG A 158 16.22 -3.01 -9.16
C ARG A 158 17.40 -3.93 -9.43
N ALA A 159 18.58 -3.39 -9.73
CA ALA A 159 19.77 -4.19 -9.92
C ALA A 159 20.14 -4.94 -8.64
N THR A 160 20.13 -4.26 -7.48
CA THR A 160 20.35 -4.89 -6.18
C THR A 160 19.32 -5.97 -5.87
N ALA A 161 18.02 -5.68 -6.08
CA ALA A 161 16.95 -6.65 -5.86
C ALA A 161 17.09 -7.88 -6.76
N SER A 162 17.52 -7.71 -8.02
CA SER A 162 17.78 -8.82 -8.93
C SER A 162 18.94 -9.69 -8.45
N THR A 163 20.01 -9.09 -7.93
CA THR A 163 21.14 -9.84 -7.35
C THR A 163 20.71 -10.60 -6.09
N GLN A 164 19.95 -9.96 -5.21
CA GLN A 164 19.40 -10.58 -4.01
C GLN A 164 18.45 -11.74 -4.36
N GLU A 165 17.61 -11.57 -5.38
CA GLU A 165 16.70 -12.60 -5.90
C GLU A 165 17.48 -13.83 -6.37
N GLN A 166 18.51 -13.62 -7.20
CA GLN A 166 19.32 -14.70 -7.74
C GLN A 166 20.05 -15.45 -6.62
N ARG A 167 20.66 -14.71 -5.69
CA ARG A 167 21.32 -15.29 -4.51
C ARG A 167 20.34 -16.10 -3.67
N ALA A 168 19.15 -15.58 -3.41
CA ALA A 168 18.13 -16.28 -2.64
C ALA A 168 17.68 -17.58 -3.33
N LYS A 169 17.52 -17.59 -4.66
CA LYS A 169 17.19 -18.81 -5.41
C LYS A 169 18.27 -19.88 -5.29
N GLU A 170 19.54 -19.49 -5.43
CA GLU A 170 20.67 -20.40 -5.26
C GLU A 170 20.73 -21.00 -3.85
N LEU A 171 20.48 -20.17 -2.84
CA LEU A 171 20.46 -20.59 -1.44
C LEU A 171 19.31 -21.56 -1.13
N VAL A 172 18.11 -21.29 -1.65
CA VAL A 172 16.95 -22.18 -1.51
C VAL A 172 17.22 -23.52 -2.20
N ALA A 173 17.79 -23.52 -3.41
CA ALA A 173 18.12 -24.74 -4.14
C ALA A 173 19.14 -25.64 -3.40
N ASN A 174 20.04 -25.03 -2.62
CA ASN A 174 21.06 -25.74 -1.84
C ASN A 174 20.69 -25.96 -0.37
N LEU A 175 19.45 -25.65 0.03
CA LEU A 175 18.99 -25.77 1.41
C LEU A 175 18.82 -27.24 1.80
N LYS A 176 19.60 -27.70 2.78
CA LYS A 176 19.63 -29.09 3.26
C LYS A 176 18.90 -29.26 4.59
N ASP A 177 18.53 -30.50 4.90
CA ASP A 177 18.08 -30.89 6.23
C ASP A 177 19.24 -30.88 7.24
N PRO A 178 18.98 -30.62 8.54
CA PRO A 178 17.66 -30.44 9.17
C PRO A 178 17.05 -29.04 8.99
N LEU A 179 17.85 -28.04 8.58
CA LEU A 179 17.42 -26.64 8.50
C LEU A 179 16.21 -26.45 7.59
N ARG A 180 16.17 -27.11 6.43
CA ARG A 180 15.01 -27.05 5.52
C ARG A 180 13.72 -27.47 6.21
N GLY A 181 13.75 -28.60 6.92
CA GLY A 181 12.61 -29.09 7.71
C GLY A 181 12.18 -28.11 8.81
N GLU A 182 13.13 -27.57 9.57
CA GLU A 182 12.88 -26.58 10.63
C GLU A 182 12.19 -25.32 10.09
N LEU A 183 12.71 -24.76 9.00
CA LEU A 183 12.18 -23.54 8.39
C LEU A 183 10.77 -23.76 7.83
N ARG A 184 10.51 -24.92 7.21
CA ARG A 184 9.17 -25.28 6.75
C ARG A 184 8.18 -25.44 7.89
N GLN A 185 8.61 -26.01 9.02
CA GLN A 185 7.76 -26.10 10.20
C GLN A 185 7.40 -24.71 10.72
N LEU A 186 8.38 -23.82 10.86
CA LEU A 186 8.13 -22.43 11.27
C LEU A 186 7.16 -21.70 10.32
N LEU A 187 7.25 -21.95 9.01
CA LEU A 187 6.34 -21.36 8.02
C LEU A 187 4.91 -21.91 8.15
N ARG A 188 4.74 -23.22 8.37
CA ARG A 188 3.43 -23.84 8.63
C ARG A 188 2.78 -23.29 9.90
N ASP A 189 3.58 -23.00 10.92
CA ASP A 189 3.12 -22.41 12.18
C ASP A 189 2.83 -20.89 12.06
N GLY A 190 2.93 -20.30 10.87
CA GLY A 190 2.73 -18.87 10.64
C GLY A 190 3.87 -17.99 11.17
N ARG A 191 4.99 -18.58 11.62
CA ARG A 191 6.11 -17.89 12.29
C ARG A 191 7.16 -17.39 11.29
N LYS A 192 6.73 -16.63 10.28
CA LYS A 192 7.61 -16.15 9.19
C LYS A 192 8.84 -15.38 9.70
N VAL A 193 8.66 -14.48 10.67
CA VAL A 193 9.79 -13.70 11.25
C VAL A 193 10.79 -14.62 11.93
N SER A 194 10.32 -15.62 12.69
CA SER A 194 11.21 -16.61 13.30
C SER A 194 11.99 -17.42 12.26
N ALA A 195 11.35 -17.80 11.15
CA ALA A 195 12.02 -18.50 10.05
C ALA A 195 13.13 -17.65 9.42
N ILE A 196 12.88 -16.35 9.20
CA ILE A 196 13.88 -15.41 8.66
C ILE A 196 15.09 -15.31 9.59
N MET A 197 14.84 -15.09 10.88
CA MET A 197 15.92 -14.98 11.87
C MET A 197 16.70 -16.29 12.01
N ARG A 198 16.02 -17.44 12.01
CA ARG A 198 16.66 -18.76 12.09
C ARG A 198 17.58 -19.01 10.90
N TYR A 199 17.13 -18.69 9.69
CA TYR A 199 17.94 -18.83 8.49
C TYR A 199 19.13 -17.86 8.48
N ASN A 200 18.90 -16.58 8.81
CA ASN A 200 19.96 -15.57 8.90
C ASN A 200 21.05 -15.97 9.92
N GLN A 201 20.66 -16.51 11.08
CA GLN A 201 21.61 -16.98 12.09
C GLN A 201 22.50 -18.12 11.60
N GLU A 202 21.98 -19.01 10.75
CA GLU A 202 22.74 -20.12 10.19
C GLU A 202 23.61 -19.70 9.00
N ALA A 203 23.04 -18.92 8.09
CA ALA A 203 23.66 -18.62 6.80
C ALA A 203 24.56 -17.36 6.83
N GLY A 204 24.38 -16.48 7.82
CA GLY A 204 25.10 -15.20 7.91
C GLY A 204 24.78 -14.20 6.78
N GLU A 205 23.73 -14.46 6.00
CA GLU A 205 23.31 -13.65 4.86
C GLU A 205 22.67 -12.33 5.27
N ASP A 206 22.69 -11.30 4.42
CA ASP A 206 21.93 -10.07 4.66
C ASP A 206 20.43 -10.36 4.90
N LEU A 207 19.79 -9.57 5.78
CA LEU A 207 18.39 -9.79 6.15
C LEU A 207 17.43 -9.72 4.96
N SER A 208 17.76 -8.95 3.91
CA SER A 208 16.96 -8.89 2.68
C SER A 208 17.03 -10.22 1.92
N VAL A 209 18.22 -10.81 1.82
CA VAL A 209 18.43 -12.13 1.19
C VAL A 209 17.77 -13.22 2.03
N ALA A 210 17.98 -13.21 3.35
CA ALA A 210 17.34 -14.16 4.26
C ALA A 210 15.81 -14.10 4.18
N ARG A 211 15.23 -12.89 4.16
CA ARG A 211 13.80 -12.70 3.94
C ARG A 211 13.35 -13.32 2.62
N ARG A 212 14.09 -13.05 1.53
CA ARG A 212 13.69 -13.55 0.21
C ARG A 212 13.82 -15.07 0.09
N VAL A 213 14.82 -15.68 0.72
CA VAL A 213 14.95 -17.15 0.83
C VAL A 213 13.71 -17.75 1.47
N ILE A 214 13.23 -17.18 2.58
CA ILE A 214 12.04 -17.69 3.28
C ILE A 214 10.76 -17.48 2.47
N GLU A 215 10.64 -16.35 1.76
CA GLU A 215 9.53 -16.11 0.83
C GLU A 215 9.49 -17.14 -0.29
N LEU A 216 10.62 -17.37 -0.98
CA LEU A 216 10.74 -18.39 -2.02
C LEU A 216 10.44 -19.79 -1.46
N LEU A 217 10.95 -20.12 -0.28
CA LEU A 217 10.67 -21.41 0.37
C LEU A 217 9.18 -21.60 0.67
N SER A 218 8.45 -20.53 1.01
CA SER A 218 6.99 -20.59 1.24
C SER A 218 6.16 -20.73 -0.04
N GLU A 219 6.72 -20.33 -1.19
CA GLU A 219 6.08 -20.46 -2.51
C GLU A 219 6.26 -21.88 -3.10
N LEU A 220 7.32 -22.60 -2.70
CA LEU A 220 7.56 -23.98 -3.08
C LEU A 220 6.54 -24.90 -2.37
N LYS A 221 5.56 -25.40 -3.15
CA LYS A 221 4.68 -26.48 -2.69
C LYS A 221 5.52 -27.74 -2.40
N ASP A 222 5.22 -28.40 -1.29
CA ASP A 222 5.78 -29.71 -0.93
C ASP A 222 5.34 -30.80 -1.91
#